data_AF-Q82YF2-F1
#
_entry.id   AF-Q82YF2-F1
#
_cell.length_a   1.000
_cell.length_b   1.000
_cell.length_c   1.000
_cell.angle_alpha   90.00
_cell.angle_beta   90.00
_cell.angle_gamma   90.00
#
_symmetry.space_group_name_H-M   'P 1'
#
loop_
_entity.id
_entity.type
_entity.pdbx_description
1 polymer ?
#
loop_
_entity_poly.entity_id
_entity_poly.type
_entity_poly.pdbx_seq_one_letter_code
_entity_poly.pdbx_strand_id
1 'polypeptide(L)'
;MHWVRPHNRVVTGISPMTGTGTYPYPLGMGRSTTMSDANVRIPEEAKDRLAAIAAAEGLSLRAYLARLAETLLTPAERAERAEKALAALKEWNGYAPTAAEEQDLDSELDRRLAQVTSQ
;
A
#
# COMPACT_ATOMS: atom_id res chain seq x y z
N MET A 1 31.43 30.01 49.09
CA MET A 1 32.65 29.42 49.71
C MET A 1 33.15 28.36 48.74
N HIS A 2 34.01 28.76 47.78
CA HIS A 2 35.47 28.60 47.81
C HIS A 2 35.89 27.13 47.67
N TRP A 3 36.60 26.82 46.58
CA TRP A 3 37.75 25.90 46.47
C TRP A 3 38.07 25.77 44.96
N VAL A 4 39.00 26.57 44.42
CA VAL A 4 40.47 26.38 44.34
C VAL A 4 40.89 25.71 43.02
N ARG A 5 41.51 26.52 42.16
CA ARG A 5 42.45 26.16 41.09
C ARG A 5 43.78 25.74 41.77
N PRO A 6 44.72 24.95 41.16
CA PRO A 6 45.41 25.47 39.97
C PRO A 6 46.29 24.53 39.07
N HIS A 7 46.87 25.19 38.06
CA HIS A 7 48.13 24.95 37.33
C HIS A 7 48.33 23.71 36.43
N ASN A 8 48.27 23.95 35.10
CA ASN A 8 49.41 23.84 34.15
C ASN A 8 48.85 23.91 32.72
N ARG A 9 49.48 24.42 31.66
CA ARG A 9 50.61 25.34 31.39
C ARG A 9 50.48 25.59 29.88
N VAL A 10 50.66 26.82 29.44
CA VAL A 10 50.67 27.21 28.02
C VAL A 10 52.03 26.86 27.41
N VAL A 11 52.05 26.14 26.28
CA VAL A 11 53.15 26.06 25.27
C VAL A 11 52.50 25.70 23.92
N THR A 12 52.12 26.70 23.12
CA THR A 12 52.72 27.09 21.82
C THR A 12 52.84 26.00 20.75
N GLY A 13 51.95 26.07 19.76
CA GLY A 13 52.29 26.25 18.33
C GLY A 13 52.84 25.05 17.54
N ILE A 14 51.99 24.45 16.69
CA ILE A 14 52.35 23.98 15.34
C ILE A 14 51.14 24.21 14.40
N SER A 15 51.45 24.76 13.23
CA SER A 15 50.63 25.23 12.10
C SER A 15 49.42 24.42 11.62
N PRO A 16 48.53 25.06 10.82
CA PRO A 16 47.34 24.43 10.25
C PRO A 16 47.72 23.49 9.10
N MET A 17 47.36 22.21 9.20
CA MET A 17 47.18 21.39 8.00
C MET A 17 45.76 21.63 7.48
N THR A 18 45.68 22.40 6.40
CA THR A 18 44.55 22.43 5.47
C THR A 18 44.40 21.04 4.84
N GLY A 19 43.76 20.13 5.57
CA GLY A 19 43.23 18.90 5.02
C GLY A 19 41.86 19.22 4.43
N THR A 20 41.82 19.47 3.12
CA THR A 20 40.60 19.41 2.31
C THR A 20 40.11 17.96 2.31
N GLY A 21 39.49 17.56 3.41
CA GLY A 21 38.71 16.34 3.54
C GLY A 21 37.38 16.55 2.84
N THR A 22 37.40 16.53 1.50
CA THR A 22 36.24 16.12 0.72
C THR A 22 35.81 14.79 1.30
N TYR A 23 34.61 14.71 1.88
CA TYR A 23 34.00 13.45 2.26
C TYR A 23 33.32 12.86 1.02
N PRO A 24 33.88 11.84 0.34
CA PRO A 24 33.10 11.05 -0.60
C PRO A 24 32.24 10.09 0.22
N TYR A 25 31.00 10.47 0.52
CA TYR A 25 30.00 9.47 0.83
C TYR A 25 29.33 9.03 -0.48
N PRO A 26 29.58 7.82 -1.00
CA PRO A 26 28.67 7.16 -1.90
C PRO A 26 27.50 6.61 -1.07
N LEU A 27 26.62 7.50 -0.62
CA LEU A 27 25.35 7.10 -0.03
C LEU A 27 24.30 7.10 -1.14
N GLY A 28 24.11 5.93 -1.73
CA GLY A 28 22.83 5.53 -2.30
C GLY A 28 21.79 5.57 -1.18
N MET A 29 21.26 6.76 -0.89
CA MET A 29 20.01 6.87 -0.15
C MET A 29 18.91 6.43 -1.10
N GLY A 30 18.22 5.37 -0.67
CA GLY A 30 17.04 4.84 -1.33
C GLY A 30 16.17 5.97 -1.82
N ARG A 31 15.70 5.83 -3.05
CA ARG A 31 14.54 6.55 -3.55
C ARG A 31 13.47 6.38 -2.46
N SER A 32 13.32 7.36 -1.57
CA SER A 32 12.03 7.58 -0.96
C SER A 32 11.18 7.84 -2.19
N THR A 33 10.50 6.82 -2.67
CA THR A 33 9.28 7.01 -3.44
C THR A 33 8.43 7.82 -2.49
N THR A 34 8.59 9.15 -2.56
CA THR A 34 7.63 10.08 -2.02
C THR A 34 6.37 9.71 -2.76
N MET A 35 5.58 8.82 -2.16
CA MET A 35 4.25 8.52 -2.63
C MET A 35 3.55 9.86 -2.64
N SER A 36 3.30 10.38 -3.83
CA SER A 36 2.60 11.63 -4.00
C SER A 36 1.26 11.50 -3.32
N ASP A 37 1.06 12.25 -2.24
CA ASP A 37 -0.21 12.27 -1.54
C ASP A 37 -1.25 12.97 -2.41
N ALA A 38 -2.37 12.29 -2.64
CA ALA A 38 -3.49 12.84 -3.40
C ALA A 38 -4.55 13.37 -2.44
N ASN A 39 -5.04 14.59 -2.70
CA ASN A 39 -6.11 15.18 -1.91
C ASN A 39 -7.47 14.87 -2.54
N VAL A 40 -8.21 13.92 -1.96
CA VAL A 40 -9.56 13.52 -2.42
C VAL A 40 -10.62 14.28 -1.63
N ARG A 41 -11.60 14.87 -2.32
CA ARG A 41 -12.77 15.48 -1.69
C ARG A 41 -13.84 14.41 -1.46
N ILE A 42 -14.25 14.24 -0.20
CA ILE A 42 -15.30 13.32 0.22
C ILE A 42 -16.26 14.04 1.16
N PRO A 43 -17.56 13.68 1.16
CA PRO A 43 -18.50 14.16 2.17
C PRO A 43 -18.02 13.83 3.59
N GLU A 44 -18.26 14.71 4.55
CA GLU A 44 -17.82 14.50 5.93
C GLU A 44 -18.44 13.24 6.55
N GLU A 45 -19.72 12.95 6.25
CA GLU A 45 -20.35 11.72 6.75
C GLU A 45 -19.64 10.46 6.23
N ALA A 46 -19.18 10.47 4.98
CA ALA A 46 -18.45 9.34 4.40
C ALA A 46 -17.07 9.19 5.03
N LYS A 47 -16.37 10.31 5.27
CA LYS A 47 -15.06 10.33 5.94
C LYS A 47 -15.16 9.77 7.36
N ASP A 48 -16.15 10.18 8.13
CA ASP A 48 -16.33 9.74 9.52
C ASP A 48 -16.63 8.25 9.58
N ARG A 49 -17.49 7.74 8.69
CA ARG A 49 -17.74 6.30 8.59
C ARG A 49 -16.48 5.51 8.24
N LEU A 50 -15.69 5.97 7.27
CA LEU A 50 -14.42 5.32 6.90
C LEU A 50 -13.40 5.37 8.04
N ALA A 51 -13.32 6.48 8.77
CA ALA A 51 -12.44 6.62 9.93
C ALA A 51 -12.83 5.66 11.06
N ALA A 52 -14.13 5.49 11.32
CA ALA A 52 -14.63 4.53 12.31
C ALA A 52 -14.29 3.08 11.93
N ILE A 53 -14.43 2.71 10.65
CA ILE A 53 -14.06 1.38 10.14
C ILE A 53 -12.54 1.16 10.27
N ALA A 54 -11.74 2.14 9.84
CA ALA A 54 -10.29 2.04 9.98
C ALA A 54 -9.86 1.87 11.44
N ALA A 55 -10.46 2.63 12.36
CA ALA A 55 -10.20 2.52 13.80
C ALA A 55 -10.60 1.16 14.37
N ALA A 56 -11.72 0.58 13.93
CA ALA A 56 -12.14 -0.78 14.31
C ALA A 56 -11.13 -1.84 13.86
N GLU A 57 -10.42 -1.60 12.76
CA GLU A 57 -9.33 -2.45 12.25
C GLU A 57 -7.94 -2.08 12.82
N GLY A 58 -7.85 -1.10 13.72
CA GLY A 58 -6.59 -0.62 14.29
C GLY A 58 -5.69 0.11 13.29
N LEU A 59 -6.25 0.56 12.17
CA LEU A 59 -5.54 1.25 11.09
C LEU A 59 -5.83 2.75 11.10
N SER A 60 -4.88 3.54 10.60
CA SER A 60 -5.18 4.92 10.21
C SER A 60 -6.03 4.95 8.94
N LEU A 61 -6.84 5.99 8.75
CA LEU A 61 -7.65 6.16 7.53
C LEU A 61 -6.80 6.06 6.25
N ARG A 62 -5.60 6.66 6.25
CA ARG A 62 -4.64 6.56 5.13
C ARG A 62 -4.25 5.11 4.87
N ALA A 63 -3.86 4.37 5.90
CA ALA A 63 -3.42 2.98 5.77
C ALA A 63 -4.57 2.08 5.31
N TYR A 64 -5.77 2.31 5.83
CA TYR A 64 -6.98 1.62 5.41
C TYR A 64 -7.30 1.86 3.92
N LEU A 65 -7.21 3.11 3.46
CA LEU A 65 -7.43 3.44 2.04
C LEU A 65 -6.35 2.87 1.11
N ALA A 66 -5.08 2.84 1.55
CA ALA A 66 -4.00 2.21 0.79
C ALA A 66 -4.24 0.70 0.64
N ARG A 67 -4.55 0.01 1.75
CA ARG A 67 -4.90 -1.41 1.73
C ARG A 67 -6.13 -1.67 0.86
N LEU A 68 -7.15 -0.81 0.94
CA LEU A 68 -8.34 -0.96 0.12
C LEU A 68 -8.00 -0.85 -1.38
N ALA A 69 -7.16 0.11 -1.77
CA ALA A 69 -6.69 0.26 -3.14
C ALA A 69 -5.89 -0.97 -3.62
N GLU A 70 -5.11 -1.62 -2.75
CA GLU A 70 -4.41 -2.86 -3.10
C GLU A 70 -5.35 -4.05 -3.30
N THR A 71 -6.50 -4.07 -2.61
CA THR A 71 -7.48 -5.16 -2.71
C THR A 71 -8.50 -4.97 -3.83
N LEU A 72 -8.83 -3.72 -4.16
CA LEU A 72 -9.83 -3.40 -5.16
C LEU A 72 -9.21 -3.37 -6.55
N LEU A 73 -9.40 -4.45 -7.30
CA LEU A 73 -9.08 -4.49 -8.72
C LEU A 73 -9.92 -3.45 -9.48
N THR A 74 -9.27 -2.68 -10.34
CA THR A 74 -9.96 -1.84 -11.32
C THR A 74 -10.81 -2.69 -12.26
N PRO A 75 -11.84 -2.13 -12.93
CA PRO A 75 -12.63 -2.89 -13.90
C PRO A 75 -11.78 -3.55 -15.00
N ALA A 76 -10.72 -2.88 -15.45
CA ALA A 76 -9.79 -3.42 -16.44
C ALA A 76 -9.00 -4.63 -15.91
N GLU A 77 -8.46 -4.54 -14.69
CA GLU A 77 -7.74 -5.66 -14.07
C GLU A 77 -8.67 -6.83 -13.73
N ARG A 78 -9.95 -6.56 -13.44
CA ARG A 78 -10.96 -7.62 -13.30
C ARG A 78 -11.22 -8.33 -14.62
N ALA A 79 -11.32 -7.60 -15.73
CA ALA A 79 -11.48 -8.20 -17.06
C ALA A 79 -10.24 -9.03 -17.43
N GLU A 80 -9.03 -8.51 -17.21
CA GLU A 80 -7.78 -9.25 -17.44
C GLU A 80 -7.71 -10.53 -16.57
N ARG A 81 -8.13 -10.44 -15.30
CA ARG A 81 -8.16 -11.60 -14.41
C ARG A 81 -9.22 -12.62 -14.84
N ALA A 82 -10.36 -12.17 -15.35
CA ALA A 82 -11.40 -13.04 -15.92
C ALA A 82 -10.88 -13.74 -17.17
N GLU A 83 -10.21 -13.03 -18.08
CA GLU A 83 -9.59 -13.61 -19.27
C GLU A 83 -8.50 -14.64 -18.91
N LYS A 84 -7.62 -14.31 -17.95
CA LYS A 84 -6.61 -15.25 -17.44
C LYS A 84 -7.23 -16.48 -16.79
N ALA A 85 -8.30 -16.29 -16.01
CA ALA A 85 -9.03 -17.40 -15.40
C ALA A 85 -9.71 -18.27 -16.46
N LEU A 86 -10.35 -17.67 -17.47
CA LEU A 86 -10.94 -18.39 -18.60
C LEU A 86 -9.90 -19.14 -19.41
N ALA A 87 -8.72 -18.55 -19.66
CA ALA A 87 -7.62 -19.21 -20.34
C ALA A 87 -7.10 -20.40 -19.53
N ALA A 88 -6.87 -20.21 -18.23
CA ALA A 88 -6.45 -21.28 -17.33
C ALA A 88 -7.51 -22.39 -17.20
N LEU A 89 -8.80 -22.05 -17.16
CA LEU A 89 -9.89 -23.02 -17.15
C LEU A 89 -10.01 -23.78 -18.48
N LYS A 90 -9.83 -23.11 -19.61
CA LYS A 90 -9.78 -23.75 -20.93
C LYS A 90 -8.58 -24.70 -21.06
N GLU A 91 -7.42 -24.29 -20.58
CA GLU A 91 -6.21 -25.10 -20.56
C GLU A 91 -6.35 -26.30 -19.62
N TRP A 92 -6.92 -26.09 -18.44
CA TRP A 92 -7.02 -27.11 -17.40
C TRP A 92 -8.16 -28.11 -17.62
N ASN A 93 -9.26 -27.68 -18.23
CA ASN A 93 -10.48 -28.48 -18.32
C ASN A 93 -10.89 -28.81 -19.77
N GLY A 94 -10.31 -28.16 -20.78
CA GLY A 94 -10.77 -28.23 -22.18
C GLY A 94 -12.18 -27.68 -22.40
N TYR A 95 -12.82 -27.16 -21.35
CA TYR A 95 -14.21 -26.77 -21.34
C TYR A 95 -14.35 -25.29 -21.72
N ALA A 96 -14.97 -25.06 -22.86
CA ALA A 96 -15.34 -23.73 -23.35
C ALA A 96 -16.87 -23.70 -23.47
N PRO A 97 -17.59 -23.39 -22.37
CA PRO A 97 -19.04 -23.35 -22.41
C PRO A 97 -19.49 -22.31 -23.41
N THR A 98 -20.49 -22.67 -24.20
CA THR A 98 -21.15 -21.78 -25.12
C THR A 98 -21.97 -20.75 -24.34
N ALA A 99 -22.29 -19.61 -24.96
CA ALA A 99 -23.11 -18.56 -24.33
C ALA A 99 -24.47 -19.09 -23.82
N ALA A 100 -25.00 -20.14 -24.45
CA ALA A 100 -26.22 -20.81 -23.99
C ALA A 100 -26.00 -21.59 -22.68
N GLU A 101 -24.87 -22.30 -22.56
CA GLU A 101 -24.52 -23.04 -21.35
C GLU A 101 -24.19 -22.10 -20.18
N GLU A 102 -23.58 -20.95 -20.45
CA GLU A 102 -23.40 -19.89 -19.43
C GLU A 102 -24.74 -19.37 -18.91
N GLN A 103 -25.69 -19.12 -19.81
CA GLN A 103 -27.03 -18.61 -19.45
C GLN A 103 -27.85 -19.63 -18.64
N ASP A 104 -27.73 -20.92 -18.97
CA ASP A 104 -28.37 -22.00 -18.23
C ASP A 104 -27.77 -22.14 -16.82
N LEU A 105 -26.44 -21.99 -16.69
CA LEU A 105 -25.75 -22.02 -15.40
C LEU A 105 -26.11 -20.83 -14.52
N ASP A 106 -26.20 -19.62 -15.09
CA ASP A 106 -26.64 -18.41 -14.36
C ASP A 106 -28.07 -18.58 -13.83
N SER A 107 -28.97 -19.12 -14.67
CA SER A 107 -30.36 -19.39 -14.27
C SER A 107 -30.45 -20.40 -13.12
N GLU A 108 -29.61 -21.43 -13.13
CA GLU A 108 -29.54 -22.41 -12.04
C GLU A 108 -28.88 -21.82 -10.78
N LEU A 109 -27.93 -20.90 -10.91
CA LEU A 109 -27.34 -20.19 -9.79
C LEU A 109 -28.38 -19.29 -9.10
N ASP A 110 -29.15 -18.53 -9.87
CA ASP A 110 -30.23 -17.66 -9.39
C ASP A 110 -31.31 -18.45 -8.66
N ARG A 111 -31.70 -19.61 -9.21
CA ARG A 111 -32.63 -20.53 -8.56
C ARG A 111 -32.13 -20.97 -7.18
N ARG A 112 -30.84 -21.35 -7.08
CA ARG A 112 -30.24 -21.79 -5.80
C ARG A 112 -30.13 -20.65 -4.80
N LEU A 113 -29.75 -19.45 -5.25
CA LEU A 113 -29.68 -18.25 -4.41
C LEU A 113 -31.06 -17.86 -3.87
N ALA A 114 -32.10 -17.95 -4.71
CA ALA A 114 -33.49 -17.73 -4.28
C ALA A 114 -33.93 -18.77 -3.24
N GLN A 115 -33.54 -20.03 -3.39
CA GLN A 115 -33.84 -21.10 -2.43
C GLN A 115 -33.16 -20.89 -1.06
N VAL A 116 -31.96 -20.31 -1.04
CA VAL A 116 -31.24 -20.01 0.21
C VAL A 116 -31.77 -18.75 0.89
N THR A 117 -32.19 -17.74 0.11
CA THR A 117 -32.67 -16.45 0.63
C THR A 117 -34.15 -16.49 1.05
N SER A 118 -34.88 -17.57 0.71
CA SER A 118 -36.28 -17.78 1.09
C SER A 118 -36.47 -18.59 2.38
N GLN A 119 -35.38 -18.86 3.13
CA GLN A 119 -35.41 -19.47 4.47
C GLN A 119 -35.27 -18.43 5.58
#